data_AF-A0A6G0WBW1-F1
#
_entry.id   AF-A0A6G0WBW1-F1
#
_cell.length_a   1.000
_cell.length_b   1.000
_cell.length_c   1.000
_cell.angle_alpha   90.00
_cell.angle_beta   90.00
_cell.angle_gamma   90.00
#
_symmetry.space_group_name_H-M   'P 1'
#
loop_
_entity.id
_entity.type
_entity.pdbx_description
1 polymer ?
#
loop_
_entity_poly.entity_id
_entity_poly.type
_entity_poly.pdbx_seq_one_letter_code
_entity_poly.pdbx_strand_id
1 'polypeptide(L)'
;MAWKRPRRELMSLLWMPSSIVQQIALYIPVAKDFLSFLASFPDVTSLGDLQYFLELSYDLRPIDLWPKLQLDELTASLVPSVRRITRFFTTIYVLEMFDLKLLQQCLHPHNVVELLKCPTWIMNGLEEWLTTPISILPVQHMTICRMSNVICLLFLDQLGSMPHLVSLSLES
;
A
#
# COMPACT_ATOMS: atom_id res chain seq x y z
N MET A 1 -36.96 44.53 4.45
CA MET A 1 -35.80 44.26 5.34
C MET A 1 -34.86 43.30 4.62
N ALA A 2 -33.61 43.68 4.36
CA ALA A 2 -32.68 42.87 3.57
C ALA A 2 -31.68 42.13 4.47
N TRP A 3 -31.70 40.80 4.44
CA TRP A 3 -30.75 39.95 5.17
C TRP A 3 -29.38 39.94 4.46
N LYS A 4 -28.46 40.83 4.88
CA LYS A 4 -27.04 40.74 4.50
C LYS A 4 -26.42 39.51 5.17
N ARG A 5 -26.24 38.42 4.43
CA ARG A 5 -25.52 37.23 4.93
C ARG A 5 -24.02 37.57 5.14
N PRO A 6 -23.42 37.29 6.31
CA PRO A 6 -21.99 37.49 6.55
C PRO A 6 -21.19 36.39 5.83
N ARG A 7 -20.92 36.59 4.54
CA ARG A 7 -20.28 35.59 3.68
C ARG A 7 -18.74 35.57 3.74
N ARG A 8 -18.13 36.28 4.71
CA ARG A 8 -16.66 36.51 4.77
C ARG A 8 -15.93 35.80 5.92
N GLU A 9 -16.62 35.33 6.94
CA GLU A 9 -15.95 34.71 8.11
C GLU A 9 -15.60 33.23 7.90
N LEU A 10 -16.31 32.52 7.00
CA LEU A 10 -15.96 31.15 6.62
C LEU A 10 -14.63 31.02 5.86
N MET A 11 -14.01 32.14 5.46
CA MET A 11 -12.67 32.14 4.84
C MET A 11 -11.53 31.84 5.83
N SER A 12 -11.78 31.84 7.15
CA SER A 12 -10.77 31.46 8.15
C SER A 12 -10.61 29.95 8.34
N LEU A 13 -11.63 29.15 7.95
CA LEU A 13 -11.55 27.68 7.94
C LEU A 13 -10.84 27.11 6.71
N LEU A 14 -10.52 27.96 5.72
CA LEU A 14 -9.93 27.55 4.43
C LEU A 14 -8.43 27.25 4.49
N TRP A 15 -7.75 27.54 5.60
CA TRP A 15 -6.33 27.26 5.83
C TRP A 15 -6.14 26.30 7.01
N MET A 16 -6.51 25.04 6.80
CA MET A 16 -6.08 23.95 7.67
C MET A 16 -4.67 23.49 7.24
N PRO A 17 -3.68 23.42 8.14
CA PRO A 17 -2.37 22.89 7.79
C PRO A 17 -2.48 21.43 7.30
N SER A 18 -1.71 21.07 6.29
CA SER A 18 -1.78 19.74 5.67
C SER A 18 -1.50 18.60 6.64
N SER A 19 -0.69 18.83 7.69
CA SER A 19 -0.48 17.89 8.79
C SER A 19 -1.76 17.59 9.59
N ILE A 20 -2.64 18.57 9.79
CA ILE A 20 -3.92 18.39 10.49
C ILE A 20 -4.93 17.69 9.57
N VAL A 21 -4.99 18.06 8.29
CA VAL A 21 -5.80 17.35 7.28
C VAL A 21 -5.38 15.87 7.21
N GLN A 22 -4.07 15.61 7.17
CA GLN A 22 -3.49 14.27 7.23
C GLN A 22 -3.92 13.52 8.48
N GLN A 23 -3.74 14.11 9.66
CA GLN A 23 -4.11 13.48 10.92
C GLN A 23 -5.62 13.16 10.99
N ILE A 24 -6.50 14.03 10.49
CA ILE A 24 -7.95 13.77 10.42
C ILE A 24 -8.26 12.62 9.46
N ALA A 25 -7.64 12.57 8.28
CA ALA A 25 -7.87 11.53 7.28
C ALA A 25 -7.60 10.12 7.84
N LEU A 26 -6.57 9.96 8.67
CA LEU A 26 -6.22 8.68 9.30
C LEU A 26 -7.32 8.12 10.22
N TYR A 27 -8.26 8.95 10.69
CA TYR A 27 -9.39 8.51 11.52
C TYR A 27 -10.64 8.08 10.74
N ILE A 28 -10.63 8.14 9.41
CA ILE A 28 -11.78 7.76 8.57
C ILE A 28 -11.61 6.28 8.16
N PRO A 29 -12.32 5.30 8.74
CA PRO A 29 -12.00 3.88 8.53
C PRO A 29 -12.49 3.33 7.17
N VAL A 30 -13.44 4.00 6.52
CA VAL A 30 -14.07 3.53 5.27
C VAL A 30 -13.40 4.17 4.07
N ALA A 31 -12.85 3.35 3.16
CA ALA A 31 -12.15 3.79 1.95
C ALA A 31 -12.92 4.83 1.10
N LYS A 32 -14.23 4.61 0.92
CA LYS A 32 -15.10 5.51 0.16
C LYS A 32 -15.20 6.89 0.81
N ASP A 33 -15.35 6.92 2.14
CA ASP A 33 -15.51 8.16 2.90
C ASP A 33 -14.17 8.90 3.01
N PHE A 34 -13.07 8.16 3.12
CA PHE A 34 -11.70 8.67 3.05
C PHE A 34 -11.43 9.37 1.72
N LEU A 35 -11.65 8.71 0.58
CA LEU A 35 -11.46 9.34 -0.74
C LEU A 35 -12.44 10.51 -0.97
N SER A 36 -13.68 10.40 -0.47
CA SER A 36 -14.66 11.50 -0.53
C SER A 36 -14.23 12.71 0.30
N PHE A 37 -13.59 12.49 1.46
CA PHE A 37 -12.97 13.53 2.27
C PHE A 37 -11.80 14.18 1.53
N LEU A 38 -10.88 13.41 0.96
CA LEU A 38 -9.77 13.95 0.16
C LEU A 38 -10.26 14.79 -1.03
N ALA A 39 -11.25 14.28 -1.77
CA ALA A 39 -11.84 14.96 -2.92
C ALA A 39 -12.66 16.22 -2.57
N SER A 40 -12.95 16.45 -1.28
CA SER A 40 -13.64 17.67 -0.81
C SER A 40 -12.71 18.89 -0.72
N PHE A 41 -11.39 18.70 -0.76
CA PHE A 41 -10.42 19.78 -0.72
C PHE A 41 -10.24 20.40 -2.11
N PRO A 42 -10.46 21.72 -2.28
CA PRO A 42 -10.37 22.38 -3.58
C PRO A 42 -8.92 22.61 -4.06
N ASP A 43 -7.94 22.45 -3.17
CA ASP A 43 -6.52 22.62 -3.45
C ASP A 43 -5.71 21.42 -2.95
N VAL A 44 -5.05 20.73 -3.88
CA VAL A 44 -4.16 19.59 -3.61
C VAL A 44 -2.99 19.94 -2.69
N THR A 45 -2.53 21.20 -2.63
CA THR A 45 -1.44 21.59 -1.72
C THR A 45 -1.82 21.39 -0.25
N SER A 46 -3.11 21.50 0.08
CA SER A 46 -3.63 21.28 1.43
C SER A 46 -3.66 19.80 1.85
N LEU A 47 -3.65 18.87 0.89
CA LEU A 47 -3.57 17.43 1.14
C LEU A 47 -2.12 16.99 1.43
N GLY A 48 -1.13 17.71 0.89
CA GLY A 48 0.25 17.24 0.85
C GLY A 48 0.32 15.87 0.18
N ASP A 49 1.03 14.92 0.80
CA ASP A 49 1.15 13.58 0.23
C ASP A 49 -0.14 12.73 0.24
N LEU A 50 -1.26 13.22 0.77
CA LEU A 50 -2.56 12.53 0.57
C LEU A 50 -3.08 12.65 -0.86
N GLN A 51 -2.63 13.62 -1.65
CA GLN A 51 -3.03 13.75 -3.06
C GLN A 51 -2.72 12.47 -3.86
N TYR A 52 -1.66 11.74 -3.48
CA TYR A 52 -1.25 10.49 -4.11
C TYR A 52 -2.27 9.35 -3.94
N PHE A 53 -3.15 9.39 -2.92
CA PHE A 53 -4.27 8.45 -2.83
C PHE A 53 -5.36 8.74 -3.87
N LEU A 54 -5.60 10.02 -4.19
CA LEU A 54 -6.53 10.38 -5.27
C LEU A 54 -5.97 9.98 -6.63
N GLU A 55 -4.68 10.24 -6.88
CA GLU A 55 -3.98 9.77 -8.09
C GLU A 55 -4.09 8.25 -8.24
N LEU A 56 -3.73 7.48 -7.20
CA LEU A 56 -3.78 6.02 -7.27
C LEU A 56 -5.20 5.47 -7.36
N SER A 57 -6.24 6.22 -6.95
CA SER A 57 -7.64 5.75 -7.03
C SER A 57 -8.21 5.66 -8.46
N TYR A 58 -7.48 6.16 -9.46
CA TYR A 58 -7.82 5.95 -10.88
C TYR A 58 -7.35 4.59 -11.39
N ASP A 59 -6.26 4.04 -10.84
CA ASP A 59 -5.64 2.79 -11.28
C ASP A 59 -5.93 1.61 -10.33
N LEU A 60 -6.11 1.88 -9.03
CA LEU A 60 -6.28 0.89 -7.96
C LEU A 60 -7.65 1.03 -7.27
N ARG A 61 -8.22 -0.08 -6.78
CA ARG A 61 -9.53 -0.05 -6.13
C ARG A 61 -9.41 0.62 -4.75
N PRO A 62 -10.39 1.45 -4.33
CA PRO A 62 -10.35 2.13 -3.02
C PRO A 62 -10.10 1.22 -1.81
N ILE A 63 -10.62 -0.02 -1.83
CA ILE A 63 -10.47 -0.99 -0.73
C ILE A 63 -9.06 -1.58 -0.61
N ASP A 64 -8.26 -1.49 -1.67
CA ASP A 64 -6.85 -1.89 -1.67
C ASP A 64 -5.95 -0.71 -1.26
N LEU A 65 -6.46 0.52 -1.29
CA LEU A 65 -5.70 1.71 -0.89
C LEU A 65 -5.87 2.06 0.59
N TRP A 66 -7.02 1.76 1.20
CA TRP A 66 -7.37 2.25 2.53
C TRP A 66 -8.40 1.36 3.26
N PRO A 67 -8.31 1.15 4.59
CA PRO A 67 -7.30 1.63 5.56
C PRO A 67 -6.05 0.73 5.62
N LYS A 68 -5.93 -0.23 4.71
CA LYS A 68 -4.76 -1.10 4.54
C LYS A 68 -4.31 -0.98 3.08
N LEU A 69 -3.01 -0.80 2.86
CA LEU A 69 -2.45 -0.86 1.51
C LEU A 69 -2.25 -2.32 1.11
N GLN A 70 -3.01 -2.77 0.12
CA GLN A 70 -2.92 -4.06 -0.53
C GLN A 70 -2.42 -3.83 -1.96
N LEU A 71 -1.37 -4.53 -2.36
CA LEU A 71 -0.78 -4.42 -3.69
C LEU A 71 -0.84 -5.81 -4.36
N ASP A 72 -1.65 -5.92 -5.41
CA ASP A 72 -1.69 -7.09 -6.28
C ASP A 72 -0.75 -6.92 -7.48
N GLU A 73 -0.89 -5.79 -8.19
CA GLU A 73 -0.03 -5.40 -9.29
C GLU A 73 0.66 -4.04 -9.01
N LEU A 74 1.89 -3.89 -9.52
CA LEU A 74 2.61 -2.62 -9.48
C LEU A 74 3.36 -2.42 -10.79
N THR A 75 3.09 -1.31 -11.46
CA THR A 75 3.81 -0.88 -12.65
C THR A 75 4.81 0.22 -12.31
N ALA A 76 5.86 0.36 -13.11
CA ALA A 76 6.91 1.37 -12.87
C ALA A 76 6.38 2.82 -12.82
N SER A 77 5.23 3.10 -13.47
CA SER A 77 4.54 4.39 -13.40
C SER A 77 3.87 4.68 -12.06
N LEU A 78 3.45 3.65 -11.31
CA LEU A 78 2.79 3.79 -10.01
C LEU A 78 3.79 3.91 -8.84
N VAL A 79 5.01 3.39 -9.00
CA VAL A 79 6.07 3.41 -7.97
C VAL A 79 6.25 4.79 -7.29
N PRO A 80 6.29 5.94 -8.00
CA PRO A 80 6.45 7.25 -7.36
C PRO A 80 5.32 7.58 -6.38
N SER A 81 4.06 7.34 -6.76
CA SER A 81 2.88 7.65 -5.94
C SER A 81 2.68 6.61 -4.84
N VAL A 82 2.93 5.31 -5.10
CA VAL A 82 2.90 4.26 -4.07
C VAL A 82 3.95 4.53 -2.99
N ARG A 83 5.21 4.84 -3.37
CA ARG A 83 6.28 5.23 -2.43
C ARG A 83 5.93 6.44 -1.55
N ARG A 84 5.05 7.32 -2.04
CA ARG A 84 4.59 8.48 -1.26
C ARG A 84 3.57 8.06 -0.21
N ILE A 85 2.64 7.16 -0.51
CA ILE A 85 1.61 6.73 0.43
C ILE A 85 2.07 5.65 1.43
N THR A 86 3.10 4.86 1.11
CA THR A 86 3.60 3.77 1.98
C THR A 86 4.02 4.22 3.38
N ARG A 87 4.35 5.50 3.61
CA ARG A 87 4.66 6.03 4.96
C ARG A 87 3.45 6.04 5.92
N PHE A 88 2.23 6.04 5.38
CA PHE A 88 1.01 6.08 6.18
C PHE A 88 0.63 4.70 6.73
N PHE A 89 1.37 3.66 6.35
CA PHE A 89 1.12 2.27 6.71
C PHE A 89 2.36 1.68 7.40
N THR A 90 2.18 0.96 8.51
CA THR A 90 3.25 0.11 9.04
C THR A 90 3.39 -1.15 8.20
N THR A 91 2.26 -1.76 7.82
CA THR A 91 2.22 -3.03 7.09
C THR A 91 1.70 -2.83 5.68
N ILE A 92 2.44 -3.36 4.70
CA ILE A 92 2.03 -3.44 3.30
C ILE A 92 1.64 -4.90 3.01
N TYR A 93 0.40 -5.09 2.57
CA TYR A 93 -0.13 -6.40 2.17
C TYR A 93 0.11 -6.61 0.69
N VAL A 94 0.49 -7.83 0.31
CA VAL A 94 0.86 -8.17 -1.07
C VAL A 94 0.13 -9.43 -1.51
N LEU A 95 -0.47 -9.39 -2.69
CA LEU A 95 -1.36 -10.43 -3.21
C LEU A 95 -0.93 -10.88 -4.60
N GLU A 96 -0.29 -12.04 -4.74
CA GLU A 96 0.04 -12.64 -6.05
C GLU A 96 1.02 -11.79 -6.90
N MET A 97 1.69 -10.81 -6.26
CA MET A 97 2.58 -9.85 -6.91
C MET A 97 3.90 -10.47 -7.37
N PHE A 98 4.25 -10.25 -8.64
CA PHE A 98 5.50 -10.75 -9.22
C PHE A 98 6.70 -9.81 -9.00
N ASP A 99 6.60 -8.52 -9.33
CA ASP A 99 7.78 -7.64 -9.33
C ASP A 99 8.12 -7.07 -7.94
N LEU A 100 8.66 -7.95 -7.11
CA LEU A 100 9.18 -7.61 -5.78
C LEU A 100 10.31 -6.55 -5.81
N LYS A 101 10.98 -6.32 -6.96
CA LYS A 101 11.99 -5.25 -7.10
C LYS A 101 11.32 -3.87 -7.20
N LEU A 102 10.15 -3.76 -7.83
CA LEU A 102 9.33 -2.54 -7.79
C LEU A 102 8.73 -2.31 -6.40
N LEU A 103 8.29 -3.37 -5.71
CA LEU A 103 7.84 -3.27 -4.31
C LEU A 103 8.94 -2.67 -3.42
N GLN A 104 10.16 -3.20 -3.50
CA GLN A 104 11.31 -2.72 -2.71
C GLN A 104 11.55 -1.20 -2.88
N GLN A 105 11.37 -0.66 -4.08
CA GLN A 105 11.52 0.78 -4.36
C GLN A 105 10.46 1.66 -3.66
N CYS A 106 9.33 1.07 -3.27
CA CYS A 106 8.23 1.77 -2.60
C CYS A 106 8.35 1.78 -1.07
N LEU A 107 9.11 0.86 -0.48
CA LEU A 107 9.16 0.70 0.98
C LEU A 107 10.04 1.76 1.66
N HIS A 108 9.58 2.20 2.83
CA HIS A 108 10.35 2.95 3.82
C HIS A 108 10.96 1.98 4.85
N PRO A 109 12.02 2.37 5.59
CA PRO A 109 12.69 1.50 6.56
C PRO A 109 11.83 0.98 7.72
N HIS A 110 10.63 1.55 7.93
CA HIS A 110 9.67 1.13 8.96
C HIS A 110 8.52 0.27 8.41
N ASN A 111 8.46 0.05 7.09
CA ASN A 111 7.44 -0.81 6.51
C ASN A 111 7.79 -2.28 6.74
N VAL A 112 6.79 -3.08 7.02
CA VAL A 112 6.84 -4.56 7.02
C VAL A 112 5.93 -5.08 5.92
N VAL A 113 6.27 -6.25 5.37
CA VAL A 113 5.53 -6.86 4.26
C VAL A 113 4.82 -8.12 4.75
N GLU A 114 3.54 -8.26 4.41
CA GLU A 114 2.78 -9.50 4.54
C GLU A 114 2.44 -10.04 3.14
N LEU A 115 3.10 -11.12 2.74
CA LEU A 115 2.85 -11.80 1.47
C LEU A 115 1.66 -12.76 1.64
N LEU A 116 0.44 -12.24 1.54
CA LEU A 116 -0.78 -13.02 1.81
C LEU A 116 -1.12 -14.05 0.71
N LYS A 117 -0.53 -13.91 -0.48
CA LYS A 117 -0.62 -14.91 -1.55
C LYS A 117 0.62 -14.88 -2.44
N CYS A 118 1.15 -16.06 -2.78
CA CYS A 118 2.21 -16.20 -3.77
C CYS A 118 1.66 -16.17 -5.22
N PRO A 119 2.39 -15.65 -6.22
CA PRO A 119 2.00 -15.70 -7.63
C PRO A 119 1.91 -17.16 -8.13
N THR A 120 0.70 -17.65 -8.34
CA THR A 120 0.45 -19.06 -8.74
C THR A 120 0.71 -19.34 -10.23
N TRP A 121 0.75 -18.30 -11.06
CA TRP A 121 0.75 -18.39 -12.53
C TRP A 121 2.15 -18.49 -13.15
N ILE A 122 3.21 -18.46 -12.35
CA ILE A 122 4.59 -18.20 -12.82
C ILE A 122 5.47 -19.45 -12.64
N MET A 123 5.19 -20.50 -13.40
CA MET A 123 6.05 -21.70 -13.44
C MET A 123 7.46 -21.41 -13.99
N ASN A 124 7.62 -20.38 -14.83
CA ASN A 124 8.86 -20.12 -15.59
C ASN A 124 9.73 -18.98 -15.02
N GLY A 125 9.43 -18.47 -13.83
CA GLY A 125 10.14 -17.32 -13.22
C GLY A 125 10.17 -17.33 -11.69
N LEU A 126 9.65 -18.38 -11.04
CA LEU A 126 9.57 -18.44 -9.59
C LEU A 126 10.94 -18.58 -8.91
N GLU A 127 11.92 -19.20 -9.58
CA GLU A 127 13.29 -19.28 -9.06
C GLU A 127 13.92 -17.88 -8.95
N GLU A 128 13.74 -17.00 -9.94
CA GLU A 128 14.19 -15.59 -9.84
C GLU A 128 13.42 -14.85 -8.73
N TRP A 129 12.10 -15.07 -8.63
CA TRP A 129 11.24 -14.48 -7.60
C TRP A 129 11.65 -14.89 -6.17
N LEU A 130 12.05 -16.14 -5.97
CA LEU A 130 12.49 -16.68 -4.67
C LEU A 130 13.94 -16.31 -4.32
N THR A 131 14.85 -16.29 -5.28
CA THR A 131 16.30 -16.21 -4.96
C THR A 131 16.82 -14.80 -4.71
N THR A 132 16.30 -13.78 -5.42
CA THR A 132 16.95 -12.46 -5.47
C THR A 132 16.21 -11.37 -4.70
N PRO A 133 14.87 -11.17 -4.83
CA PRO A 133 14.17 -10.06 -4.20
C PRO A 133 13.63 -10.33 -2.80
N ILE A 134 13.39 -11.59 -2.41
CA ILE A 134 12.58 -11.88 -1.21
C ILE A 134 13.37 -11.77 0.09
N SER A 135 14.65 -12.13 0.08
CA SER A 135 15.57 -12.10 1.22
C SER A 135 15.94 -10.68 1.67
N ILE A 136 15.80 -9.70 0.78
CA ILE A 136 16.06 -8.27 1.03
C ILE A 136 14.80 -7.49 1.43
N LEU A 137 13.62 -8.12 1.40
CA LEU A 137 12.36 -7.51 1.82
C LEU A 137 12.07 -7.78 3.30
N PRO A 138 11.46 -6.83 4.04
CA PRO A 138 11.08 -7.00 5.44
C PRO A 138 9.78 -7.83 5.57
N VAL A 139 9.76 -9.03 4.97
CA VAL A 139 8.62 -9.96 5.01
C VAL A 139 8.49 -10.55 6.40
N GLN A 140 7.39 -10.26 7.10
CA GLN A 140 7.10 -10.82 8.44
C GLN A 140 6.11 -11.98 8.41
N HIS A 141 5.16 -11.94 7.47
CA HIS A 141 4.19 -13.00 7.25
C HIS A 141 4.23 -13.45 5.79
N MET A 142 4.09 -14.76 5.58
CA MET A 142 3.81 -15.32 4.28
C MET A 142 2.71 -16.38 4.37
N THR A 143 1.75 -16.33 3.46
CA THR A 143 0.80 -17.41 3.21
C THR A 143 1.12 -18.07 1.87
N ILE A 144 1.37 -19.36 1.92
CA ILE A 144 1.62 -20.21 0.76
C ILE A 144 0.32 -20.89 0.34
N CYS A 145 -0.17 -20.53 -0.84
CA CYS A 145 -1.31 -21.19 -1.47
C CYS A 145 -0.81 -22.22 -2.49
N ARG A 146 -1.24 -23.48 -2.38
CA ARG A 146 -1.18 -24.51 -3.44
C ARG A 146 0.09 -24.58 -4.30
N MET A 147 1.25 -24.66 -3.65
CA MET A 147 2.53 -24.89 -4.34
C MET A 147 2.68 -26.35 -4.79
N SER A 148 3.41 -26.57 -5.89
CA SER A 148 3.86 -27.92 -6.27
C SER A 148 5.00 -28.37 -5.35
N ASN A 149 5.23 -29.68 -5.20
CA ASN A 149 6.28 -30.22 -4.33
C ASN A 149 7.69 -29.64 -4.64
N VAL A 150 7.99 -29.38 -5.92
CA VAL A 150 9.27 -28.78 -6.35
C VAL A 150 9.38 -27.35 -5.83
N ILE A 151 8.31 -26.57 -5.95
CA ILE A 151 8.25 -25.19 -5.49
C ILE A 151 8.37 -25.12 -3.96
N CYS A 152 7.68 -26.02 -3.23
CA CYS A 152 7.82 -26.13 -1.78
C CYS A 152 9.28 -26.36 -1.36
N LEU A 153 10.01 -27.23 -2.05
CA LEU A 153 11.42 -27.50 -1.73
C LEU A 153 12.32 -26.28 -1.97
N LEU A 154 12.16 -25.58 -3.10
CA LEU A 154 12.89 -24.33 -3.39
C LEU A 154 12.59 -23.25 -2.36
N PHE A 155 11.33 -23.12 -1.93
CA PHE A 155 10.95 -22.18 -0.89
C PHE A 155 11.54 -22.54 0.48
N LEU A 156 11.50 -23.82 0.88
CA LEU A 156 12.06 -24.29 2.15
C LEU A 156 13.57 -24.04 2.25
N ASP A 157 14.30 -24.12 1.14
CA ASP A 157 15.73 -23.78 1.06
C ASP A 157 15.96 -22.27 1.30
N GLN A 158 15.06 -21.40 0.80
CA GLN A 158 15.14 -19.96 1.00
C GLN A 158 14.63 -19.45 2.35
N LEU A 159 13.90 -20.26 3.14
CA LEU A 159 13.46 -19.85 4.49
C LEU A 159 14.62 -19.40 5.38
N GLY A 160 15.79 -20.03 5.26
CA GLY A 160 16.99 -19.66 6.01
C GLY A 160 17.59 -18.30 5.64
N SER A 161 17.22 -17.73 4.47
CA SER A 161 17.69 -16.43 3.99
C SER A 161 16.73 -15.27 4.27
N MET A 162 15.61 -15.52 4.98
CA MET A 162 14.57 -14.53 5.29
C MET A 162 14.62 -14.09 6.78
N PRO A 163 15.54 -13.19 7.19
CA PRO A 163 15.78 -12.87 8.61
C PRO A 163 14.61 -12.16 9.32
N HIS A 164 13.62 -11.66 8.56
CA HIS A 164 12.46 -10.96 9.08
C HIS A 164 11.20 -11.84 9.18
N LEU A 165 11.23 -13.07 8.67
CA LEU A 165 10.04 -13.93 8.61
C LEU A 165 9.70 -14.45 10.01
N VAL A 166 8.56 -13.98 10.55
CA VAL A 166 8.07 -14.36 11.88
C VAL A 166 7.07 -15.51 11.78
N SER A 167 6.34 -15.61 10.67
CA SER A 167 5.20 -16.54 10.55
C SER A 167 4.96 -17.00 9.11
N LEU A 168 4.60 -18.27 8.98
CA LEU A 168 4.32 -18.95 7.73
C LEU A 168 2.98 -19.70 7.83
N SER A 169 2.05 -19.41 6.94
CA SER A 169 0.76 -20.10 6.78
C SER A 169 0.76 -20.97 5.53
N LEU A 170 0.07 -22.11 5.59
CA LEU A 170 -0.13 -23.01 4.45
C LEU A 170 -1.62 -23.11 4.15
N GLU A 171 -2.05 -22.73 2.94
CA GLU A 171 -3.42 -22.86 2.44
C GLU A 171 -3.54 -24.03 1.45
N SER A 172 -4.45 -24.96 1.75
CA SER A 172 -4.77 -26.18 1.00
C SER A 172 -5.96 -26.01 0.05
#